data_AF-A0A6I1G7S7-F1
#
_entry.id   AF-A0A6I1G7S7-F1
#
_cell.length_a   1.000
_cell.length_b   1.000
_cell.length_c   1.000
_cell.angle_alpha   90.00
_cell.angle_beta   90.00
_cell.angle_gamma   90.00
#
_symmetry.space_group_name_H-M   'P 1'
#
loop_
_entity.id
_entity.type
_entity.pdbx_description
1 polymer ?
#
loop_
_entity_poly.entity_id
_entity_poly.type
_entity_poly.pdbx_seq_one_letter_code
_entity_poly.pdbx_strand_id
1 'polypeptide(L)'
;MKQYLAGIVEALKSAPGNGANPNDVETIRFYSELGNDAPDSQWPNVLVAIAHVTKAASYDPQAKKAFADAGGFEYVKNAQHAIMESLTADAEKLVAKRG
;
A
#
# COMPACT_ATOMS: atom_id res chain seq x y z
N MET A 1 -7.67 -1.11 -6.19
CA MET A 1 -6.77 -1.38 -5.04
C MET A 1 -5.78 -2.52 -5.28
N LYS A 2 -6.27 -3.73 -5.62
CA LYS A 2 -5.47 -4.96 -5.80
C LYS A 2 -4.16 -4.80 -6.57
N GLN A 3 -4.23 -4.28 -7.79
CA GLN A 3 -3.06 -4.14 -8.66
C GLN A 3 -1.98 -3.21 -8.08
N TYR A 4 -2.37 -2.19 -7.30
CA TYR A 4 -1.42 -1.26 -6.70
C TYR A 4 -0.71 -1.89 -5.51
N LEU A 5 -1.46 -2.54 -4.60
CA LEU A 5 -0.88 -3.24 -3.46
C LEU A 5 0.03 -4.39 -3.90
N ALA A 6 -0.40 -5.18 -4.89
CA ALA A 6 0.44 -6.24 -5.46
C ALA A 6 1.71 -5.68 -6.12
N GLY A 7 1.59 -4.56 -6.84
CA GLY A 7 2.73 -3.86 -7.44
C GLY A 7 3.78 -3.40 -6.43
N ILE A 8 3.36 -2.94 -5.24
CA ILE A 8 4.30 -2.61 -4.15
C ILE A 8 5.08 -3.85 -3.71
N VAL A 9 4.40 -5.00 -3.54
CA VAL A 9 5.04 -6.25 -3.12
C VAL A 9 6.04 -6.75 -4.16
N GLU A 10 5.68 -6.71 -5.45
CA GLU A 10 6.59 -7.10 -6.54
C GLU A 10 7.80 -6.15 -6.66
N ALA A 11 7.59 -4.84 -6.47
CA ALA A 11 8.68 -3.87 -6.45
C ALA A 11 9.63 -4.10 -5.27
N LEU A 12 9.13 -4.49 -4.10
CA LEU A 12 9.97 -4.86 -2.95
C LEU A 12 10.80 -6.11 -3.22
N LYS A 13 10.25 -7.13 -3.91
CA LYS A 13 11.01 -8.32 -4.32
C LYS A 13 12.16 -7.97 -5.26
N SER A 14 11.96 -6.95 -6.10
CA SER A 14 12.96 -6.44 -7.04
C SER A 14 14.05 -5.59 -6.37
N ALA A 15 13.85 -5.19 -5.11
CA ALA A 15 14.76 -4.35 -4.33
C ALA A 15 15.41 -5.16 -3.18
N PRO A 16 16.42 -6.02 -3.44
CA PRO A 16 17.08 -6.79 -2.40
C PRO A 16 17.75 -5.85 -1.38
N GLY A 17 17.66 -6.20 -0.09
CA GLY A 17 18.21 -5.37 0.98
C GLY A 17 17.34 -4.16 1.38
N ASN A 18 16.10 -4.06 0.89
CA ASN A 18 15.19 -2.95 1.21
C ASN A 18 14.82 -2.79 2.69
N GLY A 19 15.15 -3.76 3.56
CA GLY A 19 14.94 -3.66 5.01
C GLY A 19 13.48 -3.57 5.46
N ALA A 20 12.51 -3.84 4.57
CA ALA A 20 11.10 -3.84 4.90
C ALA A 20 10.77 -4.93 5.92
N ASN A 21 9.97 -4.58 6.92
CA ASN A 21 9.49 -5.55 7.91
C ASN A 21 8.60 -6.59 7.21
N PRO A 22 8.87 -7.90 7.34
CA PRO A 22 8.08 -8.96 6.71
C PRO A 22 6.58 -8.88 7.04
N ASN A 23 6.22 -8.44 8.25
CA ASN A 23 4.80 -8.31 8.64
C ASN A 23 4.08 -7.18 7.88
N ASP A 24 4.78 -6.08 7.60
CA ASP A 24 4.22 -4.98 6.80
C ASP A 24 4.04 -5.45 5.34
N VAL A 25 5.01 -6.20 4.80
CA VAL A 25 4.93 -6.79 3.46
C VAL A 25 3.77 -7.80 3.37
N GLU A 26 3.60 -8.64 4.37
CA GLU A 26 2.52 -9.62 4.44
C GLU A 26 1.14 -8.95 4.58
N THR A 27 1.05 -7.88 5.37
CA THR A 27 -0.17 -7.06 5.47
C THR A 27 -0.56 -6.54 4.09
N ILE A 28 0.38 -5.92 3.36
CA ILE A 28 0.11 -5.40 2.01
C ILE A 28 -0.28 -6.54 1.06
N ARG A 29 0.41 -7.68 1.11
CA ARG A 29 0.10 -8.86 0.28
C ARG A 29 -1.31 -9.38 0.54
N PHE A 30 -1.66 -9.60 1.80
CA PHE A 30 -2.98 -10.10 2.20
C PHE A 30 -4.10 -9.18 1.71
N TYR A 31 -3.98 -7.88 1.95
CA TYR A 31 -4.98 -6.92 1.49
C TYR A 31 -4.97 -6.71 -0.03
N SER A 32 -3.87 -7.02 -0.72
CA SER A 32 -3.87 -7.07 -2.19
C SER A 32 -4.74 -8.20 -2.73
N GLU A 33 -4.80 -9.34 -2.05
CA GLU A 33 -5.61 -10.49 -2.47
C GLU A 33 -7.11 -10.18 -2.35
N LEU A 34 -7.50 -9.50 -1.26
CA LEU A 34 -8.86 -9.04 -0.99
C LEU A 34 -9.27 -7.87 -1.91
N GLY A 35 -8.35 -6.96 -2.24
CA GLY A 35 -8.66 -5.82 -3.09
C GLY A 35 -9.79 -4.96 -2.51
N ASN A 36 -10.87 -4.72 -3.27
CA ASN A 36 -11.97 -3.89 -2.82
C ASN A 36 -12.91 -4.61 -1.81
N ASP A 37 -12.71 -5.91 -1.58
CA ASP A 37 -13.50 -6.69 -0.60
C ASP A 37 -12.95 -6.58 0.82
N ALA A 38 -11.81 -5.89 1.02
CA ALA A 38 -11.28 -5.72 2.36
C ALA A 38 -12.14 -4.73 3.17
N PRO A 39 -12.27 -4.94 4.49
CA PRO A 39 -13.03 -4.02 5.33
C PRO A 39 -12.38 -2.65 5.42
N ASP A 40 -13.17 -1.57 5.32
CA ASP A 40 -12.62 -0.20 5.31
C ASP A 40 -11.87 0.17 6.59
N SER A 41 -12.25 -0.46 7.71
CA SER A 41 -11.56 -0.32 9.00
C SER A 41 -10.10 -0.77 8.97
N GLN A 42 -9.69 -1.54 7.96
CA GLN A 42 -8.33 -2.04 7.81
C GLN A 42 -7.44 -1.13 6.97
N TRP A 43 -8.03 -0.23 6.18
CA TRP A 43 -7.28 0.68 5.33
C TRP A 43 -6.26 1.56 6.07
N PRO A 44 -6.54 2.07 7.29
CA PRO A 44 -5.52 2.75 8.09
C PRO A 44 -4.29 1.88 8.39
N ASN A 45 -4.49 0.58 8.69
CA ASN A 45 -3.39 -0.35 8.94
C ASN A 45 -2.56 -0.60 7.67
N VAL A 46 -3.22 -0.71 6.52
CA VAL A 46 -2.56 -0.85 5.21
C VAL A 46 -1.75 0.40 4.87
N LEU A 47 -2.25 1.61 5.14
CA LEU A 47 -1.51 2.86 4.93
C LEU A 47 -0.25 2.93 5.78
N VAL A 48 -0.31 2.49 7.04
CA VAL A 48 0.86 2.41 7.92
C VAL A 48 1.90 1.44 7.37
N ALA A 49 1.49 0.23 6.96
CA ALA A 49 2.37 -0.75 6.34
C ALA A 49 3.04 -0.18 5.07
N ILE A 50 2.27 0.48 4.20
CA ILE A 50 2.79 1.15 3.00
C ILE A 50 3.85 2.19 3.36
N ALA A 51 3.60 3.02 4.38
CA ALA A 51 4.56 4.03 4.82
C ALA A 51 5.86 3.41 5.35
N HIS A 52 5.77 2.33 6.13
CA HIS A 52 6.93 1.61 6.65
C HIS A 52 7.78 1.00 5.53
N VAL A 53 7.17 0.26 4.60
CA VAL A 53 7.93 -0.37 3.51
C VAL A 53 8.53 0.65 2.54
N THR A 54 7.83 1.76 2.29
CA THR A 54 8.33 2.86 1.43
C THR A 54 9.54 3.52 2.06
N LYS A 55 9.48 3.78 3.38
CA LYS A 55 10.60 4.32 4.15
C LYS A 55 11.79 3.36 4.14
N ALA A 56 11.55 2.08 4.40
CA ALA A 56 12.56 1.04 4.38
C ALA A 56 13.28 0.97 3.02
N ALA A 57 12.52 0.83 1.94
CA ALA A 57 13.04 0.78 0.58
C ALA A 57 13.77 2.05 0.15
N SER A 58 13.56 3.18 0.85
CA SER A 58 14.20 4.46 0.53
C SER A 58 15.53 4.70 1.27
N TYR A 59 15.89 3.88 2.26
CA TYR A 59 17.10 4.08 3.06
C TYR A 59 18.37 3.73 2.31
N ASP A 60 18.41 2.55 1.69
CA ASP A 60 19.54 2.11 0.89
C ASP A 60 19.43 2.65 -0.55
N PRO A 61 20.45 3.35 -1.09
CA PRO A 61 20.38 3.92 -2.44
C PRO A 61 20.16 2.90 -3.55
N GLN A 62 20.74 1.70 -3.43
CA GLN A 62 20.60 0.64 -4.44
C GLN A 62 19.20 0.02 -4.40
N ALA A 63 18.70 -0.28 -3.20
CA ALA A 63 17.32 -0.75 -3.00
C ALA A 63 16.31 0.30 -3.46
N LYS A 64 16.55 1.58 -3.14
CA LYS A 64 15.69 2.70 -3.59
C LYS A 64 15.63 2.78 -5.11
N LYS A 65 16.78 2.67 -5.78
CA LYS A 65 16.83 2.67 -7.24
C LYS A 65 16.09 1.46 -7.82
N ALA A 66 16.34 0.26 -7.30
CA ALA A 66 15.67 -0.94 -7.79
C ALA A 66 14.14 -0.89 -7.56
N PHE A 67 13.71 -0.37 -6.41
CA PHE A 67 12.30 -0.15 -6.09
C PHE A 67 11.67 0.88 -7.04
N ALA A 68 12.39 1.96 -7.35
CA ALA A 68 11.94 2.98 -8.32
C ALA A 68 11.86 2.43 -9.75
N ASP A 69 12.87 1.69 -10.20
CA ASP A 69 12.95 1.09 -11.54
C ASP A 69 11.81 0.07 -11.75
N ALA A 70 11.37 -0.60 -10.67
CA ALA A 70 10.21 -1.48 -10.66
C ALA A 70 8.85 -0.76 -10.54
N GLY A 71 8.82 0.58 -10.57
CA GLY A 71 7.60 1.38 -10.44
C GLY A 71 7.03 1.48 -9.03
N GLY A 72 7.78 1.07 -8.00
CA GLY A 72 7.32 0.97 -6.62
C GLY A 72 6.70 2.25 -6.06
N PHE A 73 7.31 3.42 -6.33
CA PHE A 73 6.77 4.70 -5.88
C PHE A 73 5.45 5.09 -6.55
N GLU A 74 5.26 4.70 -7.82
CA GLU A 74 4.01 4.93 -8.53
C GLU A 74 2.90 4.04 -7.96
N TYR A 75 3.21 2.78 -7.67
CA TYR A 75 2.28 1.88 -6.98
C TYR A 75 1.90 2.37 -5.58
N VAL A 76 2.86 2.90 -4.80
CA VAL A 76 2.60 3.51 -3.49
C VAL A 76 1.62 4.67 -3.61
N LYS A 77 1.88 5.62 -4.53
CA LYS A 77 1.01 6.78 -4.76
C LYS A 77 -0.41 6.34 -5.13
N ASN A 78 -0.53 5.40 -6.07
CA ASN A 78 -1.82 4.93 -6.56
C ASN A 78 -2.58 4.10 -5.52
N ALA A 79 -1.88 3.33 -4.67
CA ALA A 79 -2.48 2.63 -3.54
C ALA A 79 -3.02 3.61 -2.49
N GLN A 80 -2.23 4.61 -2.10
CA GLN A 80 -2.65 5.64 -1.15
C GLN A 80 -3.87 6.41 -1.65
N HIS A 81 -3.86 6.83 -2.93
CA HIS A 81 -4.98 7.54 -3.53
C HIS A 81 -6.27 6.69 -3.50
N ALA A 82 -6.20 5.45 -4.00
CA ALA A 82 -7.36 4.58 -4.03
C ALA A 82 -7.91 4.28 -2.62
N ILE A 83 -7.03 4.13 -1.62
CA ILE A 83 -7.44 3.91 -0.23
C ILE A 83 -8.19 5.13 0.32
N MET A 84 -7.66 6.34 0.08
CA MET A 84 -8.31 7.57 0.54
C MET A 84 -9.65 7.82 -0.15
N GLU A 85 -9.77 7.47 -1.43
CA GLU A 85 -11.06 7.52 -2.17
C GLU A 85 -12.10 6.57 -1.54
N SER A 86 -11.70 5.33 -1.21
CA SER A 86 -12.60 4.36 -0.55
C SER A 86 -13.12 4.90 0.78
N LEU A 87 -12.21 5.36 1.65
CA LEU A 87 -12.55 5.91 2.96
C LEU A 87 -13.46 7.14 2.87
N THR A 88 -13.27 7.98 1.85
CA THR A 88 -14.11 9.16 1.62
C THR A 88 -15.52 8.77 1.21
N ALA A 89 -15.65 7.83 0.25
CA ALA A 89 -16.95 7.36 -0.22
C ALA A 89 -17.79 6.74 0.93
N ASP A 90 -17.15 6.06 1.89
CA ASP A 90 -17.87 5.48 3.02
C ASP A 90 -18.25 6.52 4.07
N ALA A 91 -17.41 7.54 4.29
CA ALA A 91 -17.78 8.68 5.12
C ALA A 91 -19.03 9.39 4.56
N GLU A 92 -19.09 9.61 3.25
CA GLU A 92 -20.25 10.21 2.58
C GLU A 92 -21.53 9.37 2.73
N LYS A 93 -21.44 8.04 2.54
CA LYS A 93 -22.57 7.13 2.76
C LYS A 93 -23.06 7.13 4.21
N LEU A 94 -22.16 7.21 5.18
CA LEU A 94 -22.51 7.27 6.61
C LEU A 94 -23.25 8.56 6.95
N VAL A 95 -22.83 9.70 6.37
CA VAL A 95 -23.51 10.98 6.54
C VAL A 95 -24.90 10.92 5.89
N ALA A 96 -25.03 10.41 4.67
CA ALA A 96 -26.30 10.30 3.95
C ALA A 96 -27.32 9.38 4.65
N LYS A 97 -26.88 8.38 5.43
CA LYS A 97 -27.78 7.53 6.24
C LYS A 97 -28.25 8.18 7.55
N ARG A 98 -27.60 9.28 7.97
CA ARG A 98 -27.87 9.96 9.25
C ARG A 98 -28.60 11.29 9.10
N GLY A 99 -28.67 11.85 7.89
CA GLY A 99 -29.49 13.01 7.53
C GLY A 99 -30.83 12.59 6.95
#